data_AF-A0A957CNA2-F1
#
_entry.id   AF-A0A957CNA2-F1
#
_cell.length_a   1.000
_cell.length_b   1.000
_cell.length_c   1.000
_cell.angle_alpha   90.00
_cell.angle_beta   90.00
_cell.angle_gamma   90.00
#
_symmetry.space_group_name_H-M   'P 1'
#
loop_
_entity.id
_entity.type
_entity.pdbx_description
1 polymer ?
#
loop_
_entity_poly.entity_id
_entity_poly.type
_entity_poly.pdbx_seq_one_letter_code
_entity_poly.pdbx_strand_id
1 'polypeptide(L)'
;TFTPLPEPTPSPVIAAPATEAPLSATAVEPPTAIPTPTFAAFGITQTIGLSAEGRAITAYRFGFGTRKLVLVGGIHGGYEWNSILLSYQAIDHFL
;
A
#
# COMPACT_ATOMS: atom_id res chain seq x y z
N THR A 1 -67.26 -44.33 23.28
CA THR A 1 -67.72 -42.96 23.02
C THR A 1 -67.26 -42.08 24.14
N PHE A 2 -66.34 -41.15 23.88
CA PHE A 2 -66.03 -40.04 24.78
C PHE A 2 -66.01 -38.78 23.92
N THR A 3 -67.02 -37.94 24.11
CA THR A 3 -67.10 -36.60 23.52
C THR A 3 -66.14 -35.70 24.30
N PRO A 4 -65.21 -34.98 23.66
CA PRO A 4 -64.29 -34.11 24.37
C PRO A 4 -65.00 -32.88 24.94
N LEU A 5 -64.53 -32.43 26.11
CA LEU A 5 -64.93 -31.22 26.82
C LEU A 5 -64.42 -29.98 26.05
N PRO A 6 -65.21 -28.92 25.86
CA PRO A 6 -64.72 -27.69 25.25
C PRO A 6 -64.04 -26.84 26.33
N GLU A 7 -62.80 -26.41 26.13
CA GLU A 7 -62.21 -25.37 26.99
C GLU A 7 -60.94 -24.76 26.37
N PRO A 8 -60.50 -23.59 26.84
CA PRO A 8 -61.10 -22.27 26.74
C PRO A 8 -60.34 -21.40 25.71
N THR A 9 -60.98 -20.36 25.15
CA THR A 9 -60.26 -19.32 24.39
C THR A 9 -59.82 -18.20 25.33
N PRO A 10 -58.51 -18.11 25.63
CA PRO A 10 -57.87 -16.79 25.73
C PRO A 10 -56.43 -16.83 25.21
N SER A 11 -55.75 -15.76 24.79
CA SER A 11 -55.94 -14.30 24.79
C SER A 11 -55.08 -13.78 23.63
N PRO A 12 -55.24 -12.53 23.15
CA PRO A 12 -54.41 -12.03 22.04
C PRO A 12 -52.93 -12.12 22.43
N VAL A 13 -52.17 -12.91 21.67
CA VAL A 13 -50.72 -12.95 21.77
C VAL A 13 -50.20 -11.63 21.23
N ILE A 14 -49.65 -10.79 22.10
CA ILE A 14 -48.84 -9.65 21.68
C ILE A 14 -47.64 -10.25 20.96
N ALA A 15 -47.56 -10.05 19.65
CA ALA A 15 -46.41 -10.47 18.85
C ALA A 15 -45.14 -9.86 19.45
N ALA A 16 -44.16 -10.70 19.76
CA ALA A 16 -42.85 -10.25 20.18
C ALA A 16 -42.26 -9.31 19.11
N PRO A 17 -41.52 -8.24 19.50
CA PRO A 17 -40.89 -7.35 18.54
C PRO A 17 -39.96 -8.16 17.64
N ALA A 18 -40.01 -7.90 16.34
CA ALA A 18 -39.09 -8.50 15.38
C ALA A 18 -37.66 -8.20 15.82
N THR A 19 -36.86 -9.25 16.00
CA THR A 19 -35.42 -9.14 16.26
C THR A 19 -34.79 -8.38 15.08
N GLU A 20 -34.37 -7.14 15.31
CA GLU A 20 -33.53 -6.41 14.36
C GLU A 20 -32.24 -7.19 14.15
N ALA A 21 -31.95 -7.52 12.90
CA ALA A 21 -30.69 -8.12 12.51
C ALA A 21 -29.53 -7.19 12.93
N PRO A 22 -28.39 -7.73 13.38
CA PRO A 22 -27.27 -6.89 13.76
C PRO A 22 -26.79 -6.10 12.54
N LEU A 23 -26.68 -4.78 12.70
CA LEU A 23 -26.07 -3.90 11.70
C LEU A 23 -24.64 -4.36 11.46
N SER A 24 -24.35 -4.85 10.26
CA SER A 24 -23.00 -5.17 9.81
C SER A 24 -22.13 -3.92 9.91
N ALA A 25 -21.27 -3.86 10.92
CA ALA A 25 -20.25 -2.84 11.01
C ALA A 25 -19.27 -3.03 9.84
N THR A 26 -19.26 -2.10 8.89
CA THR A 26 -18.17 -2.03 7.92
C THR A 26 -16.88 -1.80 8.70
N ALA A 27 -15.97 -2.78 8.66
CA ALA A 27 -14.65 -2.63 9.25
C ALA A 27 -13.94 -1.44 8.60
N VAL A 28 -13.58 -0.44 9.40
CA VAL A 28 -12.71 0.65 8.97
C VAL A 28 -11.33 0.02 8.76
N GLU A 29 -10.86 -0.03 7.52
CA GLU A 29 -9.51 -0.51 7.23
C GLU A 29 -8.49 0.38 7.97
N PRO A 30 -7.54 -0.19 8.74
CA PRO A 30 -6.54 0.60 9.43
C PRO A 30 -5.74 1.41 8.40
N PRO A 31 -5.28 2.63 8.74
CA PRO A 31 -4.44 3.40 7.84
C PRO A 31 -3.18 2.58 7.51
N THR A 32 -2.92 2.36 6.22
CA THR A 32 -1.69 1.73 5.76
C THR A 32 -0.51 2.50 6.34
N ALA A 33 0.31 1.84 7.15
CA ALA A 33 1.49 2.45 7.73
C ALA A 33 2.36 3.03 6.61
N ILE A 34 2.59 4.34 6.65
CA ILE A 34 3.57 4.96 5.76
C ILE A 34 4.92 4.41 6.20
N PRO A 35 5.68 3.74 5.32
CA PRO A 35 6.99 3.24 5.70
C PRO A 35 7.81 4.43 6.19
N THR A 36 8.23 4.40 7.45
CA THR A 36 9.24 5.31 7.96
C THR A 36 10.49 5.09 7.12
N PRO A 37 11.08 6.14 6.51
CA PRO A 37 12.35 5.98 5.82
C PRO A 37 13.39 5.61 6.87
N THR A 38 13.61 4.32 7.08
CA THR A 38 14.74 3.84 7.85
C THR A 38 15.97 4.22 7.02
N PHE A 39 16.90 4.96 7.62
CA PHE A 39 18.23 5.21 7.04
C PHE A 39 18.94 3.90 6.62
N ALA A 40 18.47 2.74 7.08
CA ALA A 40 18.81 1.43 6.54
C ALA A 40 18.08 1.15 5.20
N ALA A 41 18.56 1.82 4.15
CA ALA A 41 18.34 1.43 2.75
C ALA A 41 19.61 1.79 1.97
N PHE A 42 20.78 1.36 2.44
CA PHE A 42 22.01 1.52 1.66
C PHE A 42 21.77 0.99 0.25
N GLY A 43 22.05 1.85 -0.72
CA GLY A 43 21.54 1.80 -2.09
C GLY A 43 21.43 0.38 -2.63
N ILE A 44 20.20 -0.05 -2.87
CA ILE A 44 19.97 -1.15 -3.81
C ILE A 44 20.46 -0.66 -5.18
N THR A 45 21.71 -0.98 -5.44
CA THR A 45 22.36 -0.83 -6.72
C THR A 45 21.80 -1.94 -7.61
N GLN A 46 20.91 -1.56 -8.53
CA GLN A 46 20.33 -2.50 -9.47
C GLN A 46 20.84 -2.19 -10.87
N THR A 47 21.36 -3.22 -11.55
CA THR A 47 21.55 -3.13 -13.00
C THR A 47 20.19 -3.19 -13.67
N ILE A 48 19.81 -2.12 -14.37
CA ILE A 48 18.52 -2.00 -15.05
C ILE A 48 18.60 -2.34 -16.55
N GLY A 49 19.80 -2.59 -17.06
CA GLY A 49 20.03 -2.99 -18.44
C GLY A 49 21.48 -2.86 -18.85
N LEU A 50 21.73 -3.08 -20.14
CA LEU A 50 23.02 -2.86 -20.78
C LEU A 50 22.90 -1.73 -21.80
N SER A 51 23.96 -0.94 -21.96
CA SER A 51 24.07 0.03 -23.05
C SER A 51 24.30 -0.66 -24.39
N ALA A 52 24.27 0.11 -25.48
CA ALA A 52 24.56 -0.40 -26.83
C ALA A 52 25.95 -1.06 -26.95
N GLU A 53 26.92 -0.63 -26.14
CA GLU A 53 28.27 -1.23 -26.05
C GLU A 53 28.40 -2.25 -24.90
N GLY A 54 27.28 -2.73 -24.37
CA GLY A 54 27.25 -3.80 -23.35
C GLY A 54 27.63 -3.36 -21.94
N ARG A 55 27.69 -2.05 -21.64
CA ARG A 55 28.01 -1.57 -20.27
C ARG A 55 26.78 -1.63 -19.38
N ALA A 56 26.94 -2.09 -18.14
CA ALA A 56 25.85 -2.10 -17.16
C ALA A 56 25.34 -0.68 -16.88
N ILE A 57 24.02 -0.50 -16.93
CA ILE A 57 23.34 0.72 -16.49
C ILE A 57 22.85 0.48 -15.08
N THR A 58 23.34 1.28 -14.14
CA THR A 58 23.15 1.06 -12.71
C THR A 58 22.25 2.14 -12.11
N ALA A 59 21.18 1.71 -11.43
CA ALA A 59 20.30 2.58 -10.68
C ALA A 59 20.58 2.47 -9.18
N TYR A 60 20.62 3.62 -8.51
CA TYR A 60 20.68 3.72 -7.04
C TYR A 60 19.31 4.13 -6.53
N ARG A 61 18.77 3.40 -5.56
CA ARG A 61 17.51 3.76 -4.91
C ARG A 61 17.72 4.00 -3.43
N PHE A 62 17.19 5.13 -2.99
CA PHE A 62 17.23 5.60 -1.61
C PHE A 62 15.80 5.64 -1.05
N GLY A 63 15.62 5.06 0.13
CA GLY A 63 14.34 5.03 0.84
C GLY A 63 13.22 4.19 0.18
N PHE A 64 12.10 4.11 0.90
CA PHE A 64 10.93 3.29 0.55
C PHE A 64 9.61 4.06 0.61
N GLY A 65 9.67 5.39 0.51
CA GLY A 65 8.49 6.26 0.56
C GLY A 65 7.45 5.91 -0.53
N THR A 66 6.19 6.30 -0.28
CA THR A 66 5.07 6.05 -1.20
C THR A 66 5.20 6.82 -2.52
N ARG A 67 5.91 7.96 -2.51
CA ARG A 67 6.23 8.75 -3.70
C ARG A 67 7.57 8.31 -4.27
N LYS A 68 7.60 8.07 -5.57
CA LYS A 68 8.81 7.67 -6.31
C LYS A 68 9.27 8.83 -7.17
N LEU A 69 10.50 9.28 -6.98
CA LEU A 69 11.16 10.26 -7.83
C LEU A 69 12.37 9.59 -8.48
N VAL A 70 12.62 9.90 -9.75
CA VAL A 70 13.77 9.39 -10.51
C VAL A 70 14.53 10.58 -11.05
N LEU A 71 15.82 10.63 -10.74
CA LEU A 71 16.78 11.56 -11.33
C LEU A 71 17.63 10.78 -12.33
N VAL A 72 17.73 11.28 -13.57
CA VAL A 72 18.59 10.70 -14.61
C VAL A 72 19.51 11.78 -15.15
N GLY A 73 20.82 11.65 -14.90
CA GLY A 73 21.85 12.51 -15.47
C GLY A 73 22.61 11.83 -16.61
N GLY A 74 23.42 12.60 -17.34
CA GLY A 74 24.33 12.07 -18.36
C GLY A 74 23.64 11.51 -19.62
N ILE A 75 22.43 11.96 -19.95
CA ILE A 75 21.73 11.56 -21.18
C ILE A 75 22.45 12.09 -22.42
N HIS A 76 22.92 13.34 -22.36
CA HIS A 76 23.91 13.84 -23.30
C HIS A 76 25.32 13.54 -22.79
N GLY A 77 26.24 13.35 -23.74
CA GLY A 77 27.65 13.09 -23.47
C GLY A 77 28.42 14.33 -22.99
N GLY A 78 29.72 14.38 -23.32
CA GLY A 78 30.70 15.27 -22.68
C GLY A 78 30.45 16.78 -22.66
N TYR A 79 29.45 17.32 -23.37
CA TYR A 79 29.08 18.73 -23.27
C TYR A 79 28.22 19.05 -22.03
N GLU A 80 27.43 18.10 -21.52
CA GLU A 80 26.51 18.25 -20.39
C GLU A 80 26.94 17.44 -19.16
N TRP A 81 28.25 17.42 -18.92
CA TRP A 81 28.91 16.70 -17.83
C TRP A 81 28.46 17.16 -16.43
N ASN A 82 27.94 18.38 -16.29
CA ASN A 82 27.42 18.89 -15.02
C ASN A 82 26.29 18.02 -14.44
N SER A 83 25.45 17.43 -15.29
CA SER A 83 24.38 16.53 -14.86
C SER A 83 24.91 15.19 -14.32
N ILE A 84 26.06 14.75 -14.84
CA ILE A 84 26.79 13.58 -14.35
C ILE A 84 27.33 13.88 -12.95
N LEU A 85 27.95 15.05 -12.76
CA LEU A 85 28.42 15.46 -11.44
C LEU A 85 27.29 15.57 -10.41
N LEU A 86 26.18 16.20 -10.77
CA LEU A 86 25.02 16.29 -9.88
C LEU A 86 24.51 14.90 -9.46
N SER A 87 24.52 13.95 -10.39
CA SER A 87 24.10 12.57 -10.10
C SER A 87 25.03 11.90 -9.09
N TYR A 88 26.35 12.05 -9.24
CA TYR A 88 27.32 11.53 -8.26
C TYR A 88 27.21 12.24 -6.90
N GLN A 89 27.04 13.55 -6.88
CA GLN A 89 26.83 14.30 -5.63
C GLN A 89 25.55 13.88 -4.90
N ALA A 90 24.47 13.60 -5.63
CA ALA A 90 23.25 13.07 -5.03
C ALA A 90 23.48 11.67 -4.45
N ILE A 91 24.21 10.81 -5.16
CA ILE A 91 24.57 9.49 -4.64
C ILE A 91 25.39 9.63 -3.35
N ASP A 92 26.46 10.44 -3.36
CA ASP A 92 27.32 10.67 -2.18
C ASP A 92 26.55 11.26 -0.99
N HIS A 93 25.55 12.11 -1.25
CA HIS A 93 24.75 12.73 -0.19
C HIS A 93 23.77 11.76 0.49
N PHE A 94 23.23 10.79 -0.26
CA PHE A 94 22.20 9.87 0.23
C PHE A 94 22.75 8.48 0.60
N LEU A 95 24.03 8.21 0.32
CA LEU A 95 24.78 7.09 0.91
C LEU A 95 25.17 7.39 2.36
#